data_AF-A0A7W4BT86-F1
#
_entry.id   AF-A0A7W4BT86-F1
#
_cell.length_a   1.000
_cell.length_b   1.000
_cell.length_c   1.000
_cell.angle_alpha   90.00
_cell.angle_beta   90.00
_cell.angle_gamma   90.00
#
_symmetry.space_group_name_H-M   'P 1'
#
loop_
_entity.id
_entity.type
_entity.pdbx_description
1 polymer ?
#
loop_
_entity_poly.entity_id
_entity_poly.type
_entity_poly.pdbx_seq_one_letter_code
_entity_poly.pdbx_strand_id
1 'polypeptide(L)'
;MSVIRSVATQWKKAELAHQLHIYLSQDQVINELFVGATSKNTICNLIVAMIEPPIEPVSDNFNVNQDLILDYFFQCFHLLFIKEIEHHNLTQAEQLIVSISVYLANVVNERPECVAENTLQKSTYIITAMSRLKFIRKQHRKLRCNMISK
;
A
#
# COMPACT_ATOMS: atom_id res chain seq x y z
N MET A 1 2.80 -32.86 1.96
CA MET A 1 2.65 -31.49 2.51
C MET A 1 3.05 -31.53 3.97
N SER A 2 4.11 -30.83 4.40
CA SER A 2 4.59 -30.91 5.78
C SER A 2 4.57 -29.53 6.42
N VAL A 3 4.18 -29.49 7.70
CA VAL A 3 4.15 -28.30 8.57
C VAL A 3 5.43 -27.46 8.44
N ILE A 4 6.57 -28.12 8.22
CA ILE A 4 7.89 -27.51 7.98
C ILE A 4 7.84 -26.50 6.82
N ARG A 5 7.17 -26.81 5.72
CA ARG A 5 7.04 -25.89 4.56
C ARG A 5 6.19 -24.67 4.92
N SER A 6 5.12 -24.84 5.70
CA SER A 6 4.26 -23.75 6.15
C SER A 6 4.94 -22.84 7.18
N VAL A 7 5.75 -23.40 8.07
CA VAL A 7 6.55 -22.62 9.03
C VAL A 7 7.63 -21.82 8.29
N ALA A 8 8.32 -22.44 7.34
CA ALA A 8 9.32 -21.74 6.52
C ALA A 8 8.72 -20.57 5.73
N THR A 9 7.51 -20.71 5.19
CA THR A 9 6.84 -19.59 4.49
C THR A 9 6.36 -18.50 5.44
N GLN A 10 5.87 -18.84 6.63
CA GLN A 10 5.50 -17.86 7.66
C GLN A 10 6.72 -17.08 8.17
N TRP A 11 7.87 -17.74 8.35
CA TRP A 11 9.11 -17.09 8.74
C TRP A 11 9.55 -16.03 7.72
N LYS A 12 9.54 -16.40 6.43
CA LYS A 12 9.85 -15.45 5.34
C LYS A 12 8.92 -14.24 5.33
N LYS A 13 7.63 -14.45 5.63
CA LYS A 13 6.66 -13.35 5.73
C LYS A 13 6.93 -12.44 6.93
N ALA A 14 7.26 -13.02 8.07
CA ALA A 14 7.62 -12.26 9.26
C ALA A 14 8.86 -11.39 9.04
N GLU A 15 9.89 -11.95 8.39
CA GLU A 15 11.11 -11.23 8.06
C GLU A 15 10.84 -10.05 7.12
N LEU A 16 10.10 -10.29 6.03
CA LEU A 16 9.73 -9.21 5.10
C LEU A 16 8.89 -8.12 5.79
N ALA A 17 7.97 -8.50 6.69
CA ALA A 17 7.17 -7.54 7.44
C ALA A 17 8.05 -6.70 8.39
N HIS A 18 9.07 -7.31 8.99
CA HIS A 18 10.03 -6.62 9.83
C HIS A 18 10.88 -5.62 9.02
N GLN A 19 11.40 -6.02 7.87
CA GLN A 19 12.18 -5.14 7.00
C GLN A 19 11.34 -3.96 6.49
N LEU A 20 10.09 -4.22 6.11
CA LEU A 20 9.13 -3.19 5.75
C LEU A 20 8.86 -2.23 6.92
N HIS A 21 8.75 -2.74 8.14
CA HIS A 21 8.61 -1.91 9.34
C HIS A 21 9.82 -0.97 9.51
N ILE A 22 11.04 -1.49 9.38
CA ILE A 22 12.26 -0.69 9.49
C ILE A 22 12.25 0.41 8.43
N TYR A 23 12.00 0.07 7.17
CA TYR A 23 11.94 1.04 6.07
C TYR A 23 10.91 2.14 6.34
N LEU A 24 9.66 1.79 6.66
CA LEU A 24 8.59 2.76 6.91
C LEU A 24 8.85 3.61 8.16
N SER A 25 9.71 3.15 9.08
CA SER A 25 10.07 3.91 10.28
C SER A 25 11.07 5.04 10.01
N GLN A 26 11.78 5.00 8.88
CA GLN A 26 12.75 6.02 8.50
C GLN A 26 12.08 7.30 8.00
N ASP A 27 10.82 7.23 7.56
CA ASP A 27 10.07 8.37 7.03
C ASP A 27 9.13 8.96 8.09
N GLN A 28 9.39 10.21 8.47
CA GLN A 28 8.59 10.92 9.47
C GLN A 28 7.14 11.13 9.04
N VAL A 29 6.89 11.44 7.76
CA VAL A 29 5.53 11.67 7.26
C VAL A 29 4.72 10.39 7.34
N ILE A 30 5.34 9.25 7.02
CA ILE A 30 4.70 7.94 7.18
C ILE A 30 4.39 7.67 8.65
N ASN A 31 5.33 7.95 9.56
CA ASN A 31 5.12 7.78 11.01
C ASN A 31 3.93 8.61 11.52
N GLU A 32 3.77 9.84 11.03
CA GLU A 32 2.65 10.73 11.39
C GLU A 32 1.29 10.24 10.88
N LEU A 33 1.25 9.29 9.94
CA LEU A 33 -0.02 8.66 9.53
C LEU A 33 -0.53 7.63 10.56
N PHE A 34 0.30 7.19 11.51
CA PHE A 34 -0.03 6.16 12.51
C PHE A 34 -0.51 6.74 13.86
N VAL A 35 -1.45 7.70 13.84
CA VAL A 35 -1.97 8.37 15.07
C VAL A 35 -3.13 7.60 15.76
N GLY A 36 -3.47 6.41 15.26
CA GLY A 36 -4.69 5.68 15.64
C GLY A 36 -4.45 4.31 16.27
N ALA A 37 -5.53 3.51 16.32
CA ALA A 37 -5.50 2.14 16.85
C ALA A 37 -4.72 1.15 15.98
N THR A 38 -4.53 1.45 14.69
CA THR A 38 -3.80 0.58 13.77
C THR A 38 -2.30 0.78 13.90
N SER A 39 -1.60 -0.26 14.36
CA SER A 39 -0.14 -0.22 14.49
C SER A 39 0.57 -0.42 13.14
N LYS A 40 1.79 0.10 13.02
CA LYS A 40 2.67 -0.15 11.86
C LYS A 40 2.91 -1.64 11.63
N ASN A 41 3.09 -2.42 12.70
CA ASN A 41 3.23 -3.87 12.62
C ASN A 41 2.03 -4.54 11.96
N THR A 42 0.82 -4.10 12.30
CA THR A 42 -0.41 -4.61 11.69
C THR A 42 -0.42 -4.35 10.18
N ILE A 43 -0.02 -3.15 9.75
CA ILE A 43 0.06 -2.78 8.33
C ILE A 43 1.11 -3.61 7.60
N CYS A 44 2.33 -3.73 8.15
CA CYS A 44 3.39 -4.50 7.51
C CYS A 44 2.99 -5.98 7.34
N ASN A 45 2.41 -6.58 8.38
CA ASN A 45 1.91 -7.95 8.31
C ASN A 45 0.78 -8.11 7.28
N LEU A 46 -0.12 -7.14 7.18
CA LEU A 46 -1.23 -7.17 6.23
C LEU A 46 -0.75 -6.99 4.79
N ILE A 47 0.22 -6.10 4.54
CA ILE A 47 0.86 -5.94 3.22
C ILE A 47 1.50 -7.27 2.79
N VAL A 48 2.33 -7.87 3.65
CA VAL A 48 3.01 -9.13 3.33
C VAL A 48 2.03 -10.30 3.17
N ALA A 49 0.85 -10.21 3.75
CA ALA A 49 -0.21 -11.19 3.53
C ALA A 49 -0.87 -11.05 2.14
N MET A 50 -0.90 -9.85 1.55
CA MET A 50 -1.59 -9.55 0.29
C MET A 50 -0.70 -9.60 -0.95
N ILE A 51 0.61 -9.42 -0.80
CA ILE A 51 1.54 -9.43 -1.93
C ILE A 51 1.98 -10.85 -2.30
N GLU A 52 2.40 -11.00 -3.55
CA GLU A 52 3.15 -12.16 -3.96
C GLU A 52 4.56 -12.10 -3.35
N PRO A 53 5.04 -13.16 -2.68
CA PRO A 53 6.37 -13.16 -2.10
C PRO A 53 7.43 -13.02 -3.20
N PRO A 54 8.54 -12.29 -2.96
CA PRO A 54 9.62 -12.19 -3.92
C PRO A 54 10.18 -13.59 -4.27
N ILE A 55 10.56 -13.77 -5.54
CA ILE A 55 11.07 -15.05 -6.08
C ILE A 55 12.40 -15.43 -5.41
N GLU A 56 13.19 -14.42 -5.02
CA GLU A 56 14.48 -14.63 -4.36
C GLU A 56 14.33 -14.64 -2.83
N PRO A 57 15.12 -15.48 -2.13
CA PRO A 57 15.13 -15.47 -0.68
C PRO A 57 15.56 -14.09 -0.20
N VAL A 58 14.72 -13.48 0.63
CA VAL A 58 15.06 -12.33 1.47
C VAL A 58 16.32 -12.74 2.26
N SER A 59 17.47 -12.30 1.80
CA SER A 59 18.74 -12.54 2.48
C SER A 59 18.86 -11.59 3.68
N ASP A 60 19.78 -11.89 4.60
CA ASP A 60 20.04 -11.02 5.77
C ASP A 60 20.48 -9.59 5.37
N ASN A 61 20.81 -9.37 4.09
CA ASN A 61 21.18 -8.08 3.50
C ASN A 61 20.16 -7.59 2.46
N PHE A 62 18.90 -8.04 2.52
CA PHE A 62 17.85 -7.59 1.60
C PHE A 62 17.61 -6.09 1.80
N ASN A 63 18.23 -5.29 0.94
CA ASN A 63 18.08 -3.85 0.96
C ASN A 63 16.77 -3.50 0.25
N VAL A 64 15.76 -3.25 1.06
CA VAL A 64 14.44 -2.81 0.61
C VAL A 64 14.58 -1.44 -0.08
N ASN A 65 14.74 -1.45 -1.40
CA ASN A 65 14.81 -0.23 -2.21
C ASN A 65 13.41 0.33 -2.49
N GLN A 66 13.33 1.63 -2.77
CA GLN A 66 12.10 2.37 -3.06
C GLN A 66 11.27 1.74 -4.19
N ASP A 67 11.90 1.19 -5.23
CA ASP A 67 11.22 0.49 -6.32
C ASP A 67 10.40 -0.70 -5.84
N LEU A 68 11.02 -1.53 -4.98
CA LEU A 68 10.42 -2.74 -4.44
C LEU A 68 9.32 -2.41 -3.43
N ILE A 69 9.52 -1.38 -2.61
CA ILE A 69 8.49 -0.85 -1.72
C ILE A 69 7.26 -0.39 -2.50
N LEU A 70 7.46 0.42 -3.53
CA LEU A 70 6.34 0.88 -4.33
C LEU A 70 5.64 -0.30 -5.01
N ASP A 71 6.37 -1.31 -5.47
CA ASP A 71 5.76 -2.52 -6.03
C ASP A 71 4.83 -3.22 -5.03
N TYR A 72 5.28 -3.44 -3.80
CA TYR A 72 4.46 -4.05 -2.76
C TYR A 72 3.20 -3.22 -2.45
N PHE A 73 3.36 -1.91 -2.32
CA PHE A 73 2.23 -1.01 -2.10
C PHE A 73 1.32 -0.90 -3.32
N PHE A 74 1.83 -1.08 -4.54
CA PHE A 74 1.05 -1.10 -5.76
C PHE A 74 0.19 -2.35 -5.87
N GLN A 75 0.74 -3.53 -5.56
CA GLN A 75 -0.02 -4.79 -5.50
C GLN A 75 -1.17 -4.68 -4.49
N CYS A 76 -0.88 -4.18 -3.29
CA CYS A 76 -1.89 -3.94 -2.26
C CYS A 76 -2.93 -2.91 -2.73
N PHE A 77 -2.47 -1.79 -3.28
CA PHE A 77 -3.33 -0.73 -3.79
C PHE A 77 -4.31 -1.25 -4.83
N HIS A 78 -3.84 -2.05 -5.79
CA HIS A 78 -4.69 -2.58 -6.85
C HIS A 78 -5.85 -3.41 -6.29
N LEU A 79 -5.57 -4.32 -5.35
CA LEU A 79 -6.60 -5.13 -4.68
C LEU A 79 -7.58 -4.28 -3.87
N LEU A 80 -7.06 -3.35 -3.06
CA LEU A 80 -7.88 -2.49 -2.21
C LEU A 80 -8.68 -1.47 -3.00
N PHE A 81 -8.16 -1.01 -4.13
CA PHE A 81 -8.87 -0.10 -5.03
C PHE A 81 -10.09 -0.77 -5.66
N ILE A 82 -9.95 -2.03 -6.10
CA ILE A 82 -11.08 -2.83 -6.59
C ILE A 82 -12.12 -3.01 -5.47
N LYS A 83 -11.68 -3.45 -4.29
CA LYS A 83 -12.56 -3.61 -3.12
C LYS A 83 -13.32 -2.32 -2.79
N GLU A 84 -12.64 -1.18 -2.85
CA GLU A 84 -13.25 0.11 -2.57
C GLU A 84 -14.28 0.53 -3.62
N ILE A 85 -14.06 0.22 -4.90
CA ILE A 85 -15.02 0.50 -5.97
C ILE A 85 -16.26 -0.40 -5.83
N GLU A 86 -16.07 -1.68 -5.56
CA GLU A 86 -17.16 -2.66 -5.55
C GLU A 86 -17.99 -2.64 -4.27
N HIS A 87 -17.34 -2.41 -3.12
CA HIS A 87 -17.96 -2.63 -1.82
C HIS A 87 -17.92 -1.43 -0.87
N HIS A 88 -17.14 -0.39 -1.17
CA HIS A 88 -17.01 0.83 -0.34
C HIS A 88 -16.73 0.56 1.16
N ASN A 89 -15.97 -0.51 1.47
CA ASN A 89 -15.83 -1.05 2.81
C ASN A 89 -14.37 -1.32 3.23
N LEU A 90 -13.44 -0.46 2.85
CA LEU A 90 -12.08 -0.55 3.35
C LEU A 90 -12.03 -0.33 4.87
N THR A 91 -11.39 -1.27 5.56
CA THR A 91 -11.06 -1.18 6.99
C THR A 91 -10.06 -0.04 7.23
N GLN A 92 -9.90 0.40 8.48
CA GLN A 92 -8.93 1.44 8.83
C GLN A 92 -7.50 1.08 8.38
N ALA A 93 -7.10 -0.18 8.53
CA ALA A 93 -5.78 -0.65 8.10
C ALA A 93 -5.62 -0.56 6.58
N GLU A 94 -6.62 -1.00 5.82
CA GLU A 94 -6.59 -0.94 4.36
C GLU A 94 -6.62 0.50 3.84
N GLN A 95 -7.41 1.39 4.46
CA GLN A 95 -7.40 2.81 4.14
C GLN A 95 -6.01 3.43 4.36
N LEU A 96 -5.33 3.04 5.44
CA LEU A 96 -3.99 3.51 5.74
C LEU A 96 -2.97 3.03 4.69
N ILE A 97 -3.07 1.78 4.23
CA ILE A 97 -2.26 1.28 3.11
C ILE A 97 -2.48 2.12 1.87
N VAL A 98 -3.73 2.37 1.48
CA VAL A 98 -4.05 3.21 0.30
C VAL A 98 -3.46 4.63 0.44
N SER A 99 -3.57 5.22 1.63
CA SER A 99 -3.00 6.54 1.92
C SER A 99 -1.47 6.56 1.79
N ILE A 100 -0.78 5.55 2.34
CA ILE A 100 0.67 5.41 2.21
C ILE A 100 1.08 5.16 0.75
N SER A 101 0.35 4.32 0.01
CA SER A 101 0.58 4.11 -1.43
C SER A 101 0.55 5.43 -2.22
N VAL A 102 -0.41 6.31 -1.93
CA VAL A 102 -0.51 7.63 -2.58
C VAL A 102 0.67 8.52 -2.20
N TYR A 103 1.04 8.54 -0.91
CA TYR A 103 2.20 9.31 -0.46
C TYR A 103 3.49 8.87 -1.16
N LEU A 104 3.78 7.56 -1.15
CA LEU A 104 4.95 6.99 -1.81
C LEU A 104 4.93 7.28 -3.32
N ALA A 105 3.77 7.19 -3.95
CA ALA A 105 3.62 7.54 -5.36
C ALA A 105 3.94 9.01 -5.65
N ASN A 106 3.56 9.94 -4.77
CA ASN A 106 3.93 11.35 -4.92
C ASN A 106 5.44 11.55 -4.77
N VAL A 107 6.07 10.93 -3.77
CA VAL A 107 7.54 10.99 -3.57
C VAL A 107 8.30 10.50 -4.80
N VAL A 108 7.85 9.41 -5.42
CA VAL A 108 8.43 8.91 -6.69
C VAL A 108 8.26 9.91 -7.83
N ASN A 109 7.08 10.53 -7.95
CA ASN A 109 6.81 11.49 -9.03
C ASN A 109 7.51 12.84 -8.85
N GLU A 110 7.93 13.20 -7.64
CA GLU A 110 8.75 14.39 -7.39
C GLU A 110 10.19 14.24 -7.90
N ARG A 111 10.69 13.01 -8.03
CA ARG A 111 12.06 12.71 -8.47
C ARG A 111 12.09 11.61 -9.55
N PRO A 112 11.50 11.86 -10.73
CA PRO A 112 11.35 10.84 -11.77
C PRO A 112 12.69 10.35 -12.33
N GLU A 113 13.75 11.16 -12.25
CA GLU A 113 15.10 10.85 -12.78
C GLU A 113 15.84 9.77 -11.98
N CYS A 114 15.43 9.49 -10.75
CA CYS A 114 16.14 8.58 -9.83
C CYS A 114 15.54 7.18 -9.76
N VAL A 115 14.52 6.88 -10.57
CA VAL A 115 13.66 5.70 -10.38
C VAL A 115 13.45 4.98 -11.72
N ALA A 116 13.30 3.65 -11.68
CA ALA A 116 13.00 2.87 -12.87
C ALA A 116 11.67 3.29 -13.52
N GLU A 117 11.58 3.21 -14.86
CA GLU A 117 10.40 3.61 -15.63
C GLU A 117 9.12 2.88 -15.16
N ASN A 118 9.23 1.58 -14.86
CA ASN A 118 8.11 0.76 -14.38
C ASN A 118 7.54 1.31 -13.05
N THR A 119 8.41 1.69 -12.12
CA THR A 119 8.02 2.29 -10.84
C THR A 119 7.33 3.63 -11.04
N LEU A 120 7.80 4.45 -11.98
CA LEU A 120 7.15 5.71 -12.35
C LEU A 120 5.76 5.48 -12.98
N GLN A 121 5.61 4.46 -13.83
CA GLN A 121 4.31 4.09 -14.37
C GLN A 121 3.33 3.62 -13.27
N LYS A 122 3.80 2.85 -12.29
CA LYS A 122 2.99 2.43 -11.13
C LYS A 122 2.57 3.60 -10.25
N SER A 123 3.47 4.55 -9.98
CA SER A 123 3.18 5.71 -9.16
C SER A 123 2.15 6.62 -9.83
N THR A 124 2.33 6.92 -11.12
CA THR A 124 1.37 7.72 -11.91
C THR A 124 0.00 7.06 -11.99
N TYR A 125 -0.05 5.72 -12.08
CA TYR A 125 -1.31 4.97 -12.01
C TYR A 125 -2.03 5.19 -10.68
N ILE A 126 -1.34 5.03 -9.54
CA ILE A 126 -1.92 5.22 -8.20
C ILE A 126 -2.55 6.62 -8.08
N ILE A 127 -1.81 7.66 -8.46
CA ILE A 127 -2.28 9.05 -8.38
C ILE A 127 -3.50 9.26 -9.27
N THR A 128 -3.44 8.77 -10.52
CA THR A 128 -4.53 8.93 -11.48
C THR A 128 -5.78 8.19 -11.03
N ALA A 129 -5.65 6.95 -10.57
CA ALA A 129 -6.77 6.16 -10.05
C ALA A 129 -7.43 6.84 -8.84
N MET A 130 -6.62 7.35 -7.90
CA MET A 130 -7.14 8.03 -6.70
C MET A 130 -7.77 9.39 -7.00
N SER A 131 -7.26 10.15 -7.96
CA SER A 131 -7.89 11.41 -8.37
C SER A 131 -9.27 11.16 -9.00
N ARG A 132 -9.39 10.12 -9.84
CA ARG A 132 -10.68 9.68 -10.42
C ARG A 132 -11.65 9.23 -9.34
N LEU A 133 -11.21 8.42 -8.37
CA LEU A 133 -12.06 7.97 -7.27
C LEU A 133 -12.56 9.14 -6.41
N LYS A 134 -11.69 10.12 -6.10
CA LYS A 134 -12.07 11.34 -5.39
C LYS A 134 -13.13 12.14 -6.16
N PHE A 135 -12.96 12.26 -7.47
CA PHE A 135 -13.94 12.93 -8.33
C PHE A 135 -15.31 12.22 -8.29
N ILE A 136 -15.33 10.89 -8.46
CA ILE A 136 -16.56 10.08 -8.42
C ILE A 136 -17.26 10.22 -7.06
N ARG A 137 -16.52 10.08 -5.94
CA ARG A 137 -17.07 10.28 -4.59
C ARG A 137 -17.68 11.68 -4.41
N LYS A 138 -17.04 12.71 -4.96
CA LYS A 138 -17.56 14.09 -4.91
C LYS A 138 -18.88 14.23 -5.69
N GLN A 139 -18.99 13.60 -6.86
CA GLN A 139 -20.23 13.60 -7.66
C GLN A 139 -21.37 12.87 -6.92
N HIS A 140 -21.12 11.68 -6.37
CA HIS A 140 -22.14 10.96 -5.61
C HIS A 140 -22.63 11.74 -4.38
N ARG A 141 -21.74 12.42 -3.67
CA ARG A 141 -22.12 13.28 -2.53
C ARG A 141 -23.06 14.41 -2.97
N LYS A 142 -22.76 15.10 -4.07
CA LYS A 142 -23.62 16.16 -4.62
C LYS A 142 -25.00 15.63 -5.00
N LEU A 143 -25.06 14.49 -5.70
CA LEU A 143 -26.33 13.86 -6.09
C LEU A 143 -27.18 13.49 -4.87
N ARG A 144 -26.56 12.93 -3.81
CA ARG A 144 -27.26 12.61 -2.56
C ARG A 144 -27.81 13.84 -1.84
N CYS A 145 -27.05 14.92 -1.74
CA CYS A 145 -27.52 16.17 -1.11
C CYS A 145 -28.71 16.77 -1.86
N ASN A 146 -28.72 16.69 -3.20
CA ASN A 146 -29.81 17.24 -4.02
C ASN A 146 -31.11 16.42 -3.95
N MET A 147 -31.06 15.15 -3.52
CA MET A 147 -32.26 14.31 -3.34
C MET A 147 -32.93 14.49 -1.97
N ILE A 148 -32.26 15.10 -0.99
CA ILE A 148 -32.83 15.38 0.34
C ILE A 148 -33.60 16.72 0.34
N SER A 149 -33.36 17.58 -0.66
CA SER A 149 -33.98 18.91 -0.77
C SER A 149 -35.18 18.97 -1.73
N LYS A 150 -35.82 17.84 -2.03
CA LYS A 150 -37.05 17.74 -2.82
C LYS A 150 -38.09 16.94 -2.05
#